data_AF-A0A3R6KRA7-F1
#
_entry.id   AF-A0A3R6KRA7-F1
#
_cell.length_a   1.000
_cell.length_b   1.000
_cell.length_c   1.000
_cell.angle_alpha   90.00
_cell.angle_beta   90.00
_cell.angle_gamma   90.00
#
_symmetry.space_group_name_H-M   'P 1'
#
loop_
_entity.id
_entity.type
_entity.pdbx_description
1 polymer ?
#
loop_
_entity_poly.entity_id
_entity_poly.type
_entity_poly.pdbx_seq_one_letter_code
_entity_poly.pdbx_strand_id
1 'polypeptide(L)'
;MAFVDSDGRNISFECSVLIDELKQDIAIMGEDRVVAVWCKPYGNVTLYTNYDFIDDENPITEQELKDGEHIANMTMGALLPLLEKQNAIL
;
A
#
# COMPACT_ATOMS: atom_id res chain seq x y z
N MET A 1 8.43 -14.44 3.98
CA MET A 1 9.59 -14.10 3.13
C MET A 1 9.81 -12.62 3.24
N ALA A 2 11.01 -12.23 3.63
CA ALA A 2 11.41 -10.86 3.89
C ALA A 2 11.38 -9.99 2.64
N PHE A 3 11.05 -8.72 2.79
CA PHE A 3 11.47 -7.70 1.82
C PHE A 3 12.97 -7.43 2.08
N VAL A 4 13.83 -8.02 1.26
CA VAL A 4 15.29 -7.85 1.37
C VAL A 4 15.72 -6.83 0.34
N ASP A 5 16.31 -5.72 0.77
CA ASP A 5 16.89 -4.73 -0.14
C ASP A 5 18.14 -5.28 -0.86
N SER A 6 18.66 -4.51 -1.83
CA SER A 6 19.86 -4.83 -2.59
C SER A 6 21.13 -5.00 -1.71
N ASP A 7 21.09 -4.52 -0.47
CA ASP A 7 22.16 -4.58 0.54
C ASP A 7 21.97 -5.73 1.56
N GLY A 8 20.94 -6.57 1.39
CA GLY A 8 20.68 -7.71 2.28
C GLY A 8 19.97 -7.34 3.59
N ARG A 9 19.40 -6.14 3.72
CA ARG A 9 18.69 -5.69 4.91
C ARG A 9 17.22 -6.05 4.83
N ASN A 10 16.68 -6.55 5.93
CA ASN A 10 15.24 -6.76 6.10
C ASN A 10 14.56 -5.40 6.22
N ILE A 11 13.71 -5.08 5.26
CA ILE A 11 12.84 -3.92 5.29
C ILE A 11 11.55 -4.35 5.97
N SER A 12 11.30 -3.80 7.15
CA SER A 12 9.98 -3.82 7.79
C SER A 12 9.47 -2.39 7.77
N PHE A 13 8.32 -2.17 7.14
CA PHE A 13 7.65 -0.87 7.19
C PHE A 13 6.39 -1.05 8.03
N GLU A 14 6.38 -0.38 9.19
CA GLU A 14 5.25 -0.44 10.11
C GLU A 14 4.02 0.17 9.43
N CYS A 15 3.00 -0.66 9.22
CA CYS A 15 1.75 -0.24 8.59
C CYS A 15 0.54 -0.91 9.26
N SER A 16 0.63 -1.24 10.56
CA SER A 16 -0.46 -1.89 11.30
C SER A 16 -1.73 -1.05 11.30
N VAL A 17 -1.59 0.27 11.45
CA VAL A 17 -2.73 1.21 11.39
C VAL A 17 -3.42 1.13 10.02
N LEU A 18 -2.64 1.17 8.93
CA LEU A 18 -3.17 1.09 7.57
C LEU A 18 -3.85 -0.26 7.28
N ILE A 19 -3.30 -1.34 7.85
CA ILE A 19 -3.91 -2.68 7.77
C ILE A 19 -5.26 -2.71 8.50
N ASP A 20 -5.33 -2.13 9.69
CA ASP A 20 -6.55 -2.11 10.49
C ASP A 20 -7.66 -1.27 9.83
N GLU A 21 -7.30 -0.11 9.27
CA GLU A 21 -8.22 0.73 8.47
C GLU A 21 -8.72 -0.05 7.24
N LEU A 22 -7.82 -0.65 6.47
CA LEU A 22 -8.18 -1.40 5.27
C LEU A 22 -9.10 -2.59 5.60
N LYS A 23 -8.88 -3.28 6.73
CA LYS A 23 -9.77 -4.37 7.19
C LYS A 23 -11.17 -3.87 7.52
N GLN A 24 -11.29 -2.68 8.11
CA GLN A 24 -12.60 -2.07 8.38
C GLN A 24 -13.30 -1.68 7.08
N ASP A 25 -12.58 -1.08 6.14
CA ASP A 25 -13.12 -0.71 4.83
C ASP A 25 -13.56 -1.93 4.04
N ILE A 26 -12.78 -3.01 4.02
CA ILE A 26 -13.16 -4.29 3.41
C ILE A 26 -14.44 -4.85 4.04
N ALA A 27 -14.59 -4.76 5.36
CA ALA A 27 -15.79 -5.24 6.06
C ALA A 27 -17.05 -4.43 5.68
N ILE A 28 -16.91 -3.16 5.33
CA ILE A 28 -18.03 -2.27 4.97
C ILE A 28 -18.32 -2.31 3.46
N MET A 29 -17.28 -2.28 2.62
CA MET A 29 -17.39 -2.06 1.17
C MET A 29 -17.11 -3.30 0.33
N GLY A 30 -16.54 -4.35 0.92
CA GLY A 30 -16.14 -5.58 0.23
C GLY A 30 -14.74 -5.52 -0.37
N GLU A 31 -14.10 -6.69 -0.49
CA GLU A 31 -12.71 -6.84 -0.93
C GLU A 31 -12.46 -6.46 -2.40
N ASP A 32 -13.50 -6.51 -3.24
CA ASP A 32 -13.44 -6.24 -4.68
C ASP A 32 -13.36 -4.74 -5.02
N ARG A 33 -13.53 -3.85 -4.03
CA ARG A 33 -13.44 -2.41 -4.24
C ARG A 33 -12.02 -2.04 -4.69
N VAL A 34 -11.93 -1.35 -5.82
CA VAL A 34 -10.67 -0.82 -6.35
C VAL A 34 -10.34 0.49 -5.65
N VAL A 35 -9.11 0.59 -5.16
CA VAL A 35 -8.52 1.77 -4.52
C VAL A 35 -7.24 2.17 -5.25
N ALA A 36 -6.87 3.43 -5.10
CA ALA A 36 -5.58 3.94 -5.53
C ALA A 36 -4.56 3.76 -4.40
N VAL A 37 -3.37 3.28 -4.73
CA VAL A 37 -2.35 2.92 -3.75
C VAL A 37 -1.05 3.63 -4.07
N TRP A 38 -0.49 4.31 -3.07
CA TRP A 38 0.80 4.98 -3.15
C TRP A 38 1.90 3.93 -3.05
N CYS A 39 2.63 3.79 -4.16
CA CYS A 39 3.69 2.82 -4.34
C CYS A 39 5.03 3.56 -4.37
N LYS A 40 5.90 3.25 -3.41
CA LYS A 40 7.25 3.81 -3.34
C LYS A 40 8.30 2.74 -3.67
N PRO A 41 9.07 2.90 -4.75
CA PRO A 41 10.23 2.05 -5.01
C PRO A 41 11.25 2.16 -3.87
N TYR A 42 11.69 1.02 -3.35
CA TYR A 42 12.74 0.93 -2.34
C TYR A 42 13.64 -0.27 -2.64
N GLY A 43 14.83 -0.01 -3.17
CA GLY A 43 15.72 -1.08 -3.64
C GLY A 43 15.08 -1.89 -4.78
N ASN A 44 14.90 -3.19 -4.56
CA ASN A 44 14.26 -4.16 -5.46
C ASN A 44 12.78 -4.44 -5.10
N VAL A 45 12.20 -3.70 -4.15
CA VAL A 45 10.83 -3.91 -3.69
C VAL A 45 9.99 -2.63 -3.83
N THR A 46 8.68 -2.79 -3.77
CA THR A 46 7.71 -1.70 -3.73
C THR A 46 7.11 -1.66 -2.35
N LEU A 47 7.22 -0.50 -1.69
CA LEU A 47 6.52 -0.21 -0.45
C LEU A 47 5.16 0.40 -0.76
N TYR A 48 4.14 -0.04 -0.04
CA TYR A 48 2.80 0.52 -0.09
C TYR A 48 2.63 1.45 1.10
N THR A 49 2.61 2.75 0.83
CA THR A 49 2.72 3.80 1.86
C THR A 49 1.37 4.40 2.24
N ASN A 50 0.38 4.34 1.34
CA ASN A 50 -0.97 4.83 1.57
C ASN A 50 -1.97 4.23 0.57
N TYR A 51 -3.26 4.33 0.85
CA TYR A 51 -4.33 4.11 -0.13
C TYR A 51 -5.44 5.16 0.01
N ASP A 52 -6.21 5.35 -1.05
CA ASP A 52 -7.41 6.17 -1.03
C ASP A 52 -8.44 5.66 -2.06
N PHE A 53 -9.69 6.05 -1.88
CA PHE A 53 -10.75 5.73 -2.82
C PHE A 53 -10.62 6.53 -4.10
N ILE A 54 -10.88 5.85 -5.22
CA ILE A 54 -10.95 6.51 -6.52
C ILE A 54 -12.26 7.29 -6.57
N ASP A 55 -12.15 8.62 -6.58
CA ASP A 55 -13.24 9.58 -6.73
C ASP A 55 -13.01 10.42 -8.00
N ASP A 56 -14.02 10.47 -8.87
CA ASP A 56 -13.98 11.27 -10.11
C ASP A 56 -14.12 12.77 -9.82
N GLU A 57 -14.74 13.15 -8.69
CA GLU A 57 -14.89 14.56 -8.31
C GLU A 57 -13.60 15.13 -7.68
N ASN A 58 -12.81 14.27 -7.03
CA ASN A 58 -11.55 14.62 -6.38
C ASN A 58 -10.45 13.63 -6.78
N PRO A 59 -9.94 13.71 -8.03
CA PRO A 59 -8.94 12.79 -8.50
C PRO A 59 -7.61 13.02 -7.78
N ILE A 60 -6.93 11.93 -7.46
CA ILE A 60 -5.58 11.97 -6.88
C ILE A 60 -4.63 12.62 -7.88
N THR A 61 -3.93 13.65 -7.43
CA THR A 61 -3.03 14.42 -8.28
C THR A 61 -1.57 14.11 -7.98
N GLU A 62 -0.69 14.34 -8.96
CA GLU A 62 0.76 14.17 -8.77
C GLU A 62 1.34 15.06 -7.65
N GLN A 63 0.62 16.11 -7.23
CA GLN A 63 1.02 16.99 -6.14
C GLN A 63 0.87 16.34 -4.76
N GLU A 64 0.06 15.28 -4.65
CA GLU A 64 -0.14 14.50 -3.43
C GLU A 64 0.89 13.37 -3.28
N LEU A 65 1.66 13.09 -4.34
CA LEU A 65 2.74 12.10 -4.32
C LEU A 65 4.02 12.71 -3.73
N LYS A 66 4.71 11.96 -2.88
CA LYS A 66 6.07 12.30 -2.47
C LYS A 66 7.06 11.90 -3.55
N ASP A 67 8.27 12.47 -3.51
CA ASP A 67 9.33 12.15 -4.47
C ASP A 67 9.56 10.63 -4.59
N GLY A 68 9.37 10.15 -5.83
CA GLY A 68 9.53 8.73 -6.20
C GLY A 68 8.29 7.87 -5.99
N GLU A 69 7.20 8.39 -5.43
CA GLU A 69 5.93 7.66 -5.34
C GLU A 69 5.19 7.67 -6.68
N HIS A 70 4.45 6.59 -6.95
CA HIS A 70 3.51 6.50 -8.06
C HIS A 70 2.21 5.86 -7.58
N ILE A 71 1.12 6.11 -8.29
CA ILE A 71 -0.18 5.49 -8.00
C ILE A 71 -0.33 4.20 -8.81
N ALA A 72 -0.78 3.15 -8.13
CA ALA A 72 -1.27 1.92 -8.75
C ALA A 72 -2.69 1.62 -8.27
N ASN A 73 -3.53 1.12 -9.15
CA ASN A 73 -4.90 0.73 -8.80
C ASN A 73 -4.95 -0.77 -8.55
N MET A 74 -5.51 -1.17 -7.41
CA MET A 74 -5.75 -2.58 -7.09
C MET A 74 -6.95 -2.74 -6.16
N THR A 75 -7.45 -3.96 -6.03
CA THR A 75 -8.53 -4.25 -5.09
C THR A 75 -8.03 -4.21 -3.65
N MET A 76 -8.89 -3.83 -2.70
CA MET A 76 -8.54 -3.87 -1.28
C MET A 76 -8.13 -5.28 -0.84
N GLY A 77 -8.77 -6.32 -1.36
CA GLY A 77 -8.39 -7.72 -1.13
C GLY A 77 -7.00 -8.09 -1.66
N ALA A 78 -6.52 -7.44 -2.72
CA ALA A 78 -5.15 -7.61 -3.21
C ALA A 78 -4.13 -6.80 -2.39
N LEU A 79 -4.52 -5.61 -1.92
CA LEU A 79 -3.66 -4.73 -1.11
C LEU A 79 -3.38 -5.31 0.28
N LEU A 80 -4.39 -5.86 0.94
CA LEU A 80 -4.29 -6.35 2.31
C LEU A 80 -3.12 -7.34 2.55
N PRO A 81 -2.98 -8.44 1.78
CA PRO A 81 -1.86 -9.38 1.98
C PRO A 81 -0.49 -8.76 1.67
N LEU A 82 -0.42 -7.70 0.84
CA LEU A 82 0.82 -6.98 0.57
C LEU A 82 1.24 -6.15 1.78
N LEU A 83 0.29 -5.46 2.41
CA LEU A 83 0.53 -4.71 3.66
C LEU A 83 0.87 -5.65 4.81
N GLU A 84 0.15 -6.76 4.99
CA GLU A 84 0.46 -7.74 6.04
C GLU A 84 1.86 -8.34 5.88
N LYS A 85 2.27 -8.61 4.63
CA LYS A 85 3.64 -9.06 4.33
C LYS A 85 4.66 -7.96 4.63
N GLN A 86 4.33 -6.70 4.36
CA GLN A 86 5.22 -5.54 4.59
C GLN A 86 5.43 -5.26 6.08
N ASN A 87 4.38 -5.49 6.88
CA ASN A 87 4.39 -5.33 8.33
C ASN A 87 4.98 -6.55 9.07
N ALA A 88 5.23 -7.65 8.37
CA ALA A 88 5.81 -8.84 8.97
C ALA A 88 7.27 -8.60 9.35
N ILE A 89 7.53 -8.45 10.64
CA ILE A 89 8.88 -8.45 11.22
C ILE A 89 9.52 -9.82 10.97
N LEU A 90 10.78 -9.86 10.51
CA LEU A 90 11.58 -11.08 10.38
C LEU A 90 12.62 -11.18 11.48
#